data_AF-A0A2K9FE40-F1
#
_entry.id   AF-A0A2K9FE40-F1
#
_cell.length_a   1.000
_cell.length_b   1.000
_cell.length_c   1.000
_cell.angle_alpha   90.00
_cell.angle_beta   90.00
_cell.angle_gamma   90.00
#
_symmetry.space_group_name_H-M   'P 1'
#
loop_
_entity.id
_entity.type
_entity.pdbx_description
1 polymer ?
#
loop_
_entity_poly.entity_id
_entity_poly.type
_entity_poly.pdbx_seq_one_letter_code
_entity_poly.pdbx_strand_id
1 'polypeptide(L)'
;MTATDAEAEALVRLVRRRRAQTIAIGSGRTPHALESARLIEAAWERAGGTTLATITWPETGASWLRHASRFAAVEPDVWVMAGPATGWAQMTRRLLWSTSWRPERTLATAAVGDPRTLALVGLINLNGLVGATAHGTTWLVDDDTFQYPARTQERS
;
A
#
# COMPACT_ATOMS: atom_id res chain seq x y z
N MET A 1 3.27 14.01 0.61
CA MET A 1 4.32 13.73 1.59
C MET A 1 5.12 12.54 1.09
N THR A 2 6.44 12.61 1.20
CA THR A 2 7.33 11.48 0.88
C THR A 2 7.35 10.52 2.07
N ALA A 3 7.43 9.21 1.82
CA ALA A 3 7.61 8.20 2.86
C ALA A 3 8.92 8.44 3.63
N THR A 4 8.90 8.19 4.94
CA THR A 4 10.10 8.25 5.77
C THR A 4 10.81 6.90 5.83
N ASP A 5 12.05 6.88 6.31
CA ASP A 5 12.76 5.61 6.54
C ASP A 5 12.04 4.73 7.57
N ALA A 6 11.54 5.33 8.67
CA ALA A 6 10.79 4.61 9.69
C ALA A 6 9.52 3.94 9.13
N GLU A 7 8.85 4.62 8.20
CA GLU A 7 7.70 4.09 7.47
C GLU A 7 8.10 2.95 6.54
N ALA A 8 9.13 3.12 5.72
CA ALA A 8 9.63 2.10 4.81
C ALA A 8 10.07 0.84 5.57
N GLU A 9 10.80 1.00 6.68
CA GLU A 9 11.19 -0.11 7.55
C GLU A 9 9.98 -0.82 8.16
N ALA A 10 8.94 -0.08 8.57
CA ALA A 10 7.71 -0.67 9.09
C ALA A 10 6.99 -1.51 8.03
N LEU A 11 6.93 -1.01 6.78
CA LEU A 11 6.38 -1.77 5.65
C LEU A 11 7.19 -3.04 5.39
N VAL A 12 8.53 -2.96 5.37
CA VAL A 12 9.40 -4.14 5.22
C VAL A 12 9.14 -5.17 6.33
N ARG A 13 9.01 -4.73 7.58
CA ARG A 13 8.65 -5.63 8.71
C ARG A 13 7.29 -6.30 8.48
N LEU A 14 6.30 -5.57 7.98
CA LEU A 14 4.97 -6.12 7.69
C LEU A 14 5.02 -7.17 6.57
N VAL A 15 5.75 -6.90 5.47
CA VAL A 15 5.96 -7.86 4.38
C VAL A 15 6.63 -9.14 4.92
N ARG A 16 7.69 -9.00 5.73
CA ARG A 16 8.40 -10.16 6.31
C ARG A 16 7.55 -10.98 7.28
N ARG A 17 6.70 -10.35 8.10
CA ARG A 17 5.74 -11.08 8.97
C ARG A 17 4.79 -11.97 8.17
N ARG A 18 4.44 -11.55 6.95
CA ARG A 18 3.62 -12.33 6.01
C ARG A 18 4.41 -13.42 5.26
N ARG A 19 5.71 -13.57 5.55
CA ARG A 19 6.65 -14.49 4.86
C ARG A 19 6.74 -14.27 3.34
N ALA A 20 6.31 -13.10 2.88
CA ALA A 20 6.36 -12.71 1.48
C ALA A 20 7.82 -12.51 1.01
N GLN A 21 8.05 -12.84 -0.26
CA GLN A 21 9.34 -12.67 -0.95
C GLN A 21 9.24 -11.65 -2.09
N THR A 22 8.03 -11.41 -2.60
CA THR A 22 7.79 -10.55 -3.75
C THR A 22 6.79 -9.44 -3.42
N ILE A 23 7.07 -8.24 -3.91
CA ILE A 23 6.13 -7.12 -3.87
C ILE A 23 5.87 -6.56 -5.26
N ALA A 24 4.72 -5.89 -5.43
CA ALA A 24 4.51 -4.94 -6.50
C ALA A 24 4.09 -3.59 -5.91
N ILE A 25 4.65 -2.50 -6.42
CA ILE A 25 4.40 -1.16 -5.92
C ILE A 25 3.51 -0.41 -6.90
N GLY A 26 2.40 0.11 -6.41
CA GLY A 26 1.51 1.01 -7.13
C GLY A 26 1.72 2.43 -6.62
N SER A 27 1.94 3.40 -7.52
CA SER A 27 2.13 4.78 -7.12
C SER A 27 1.47 5.84 -8.01
N GLY A 28 1.00 6.92 -7.39
CA GLY A 28 0.72 8.16 -8.11
C GLY A 28 1.99 8.76 -8.73
N ARG A 29 1.85 9.64 -9.72
CA ARG A 29 2.99 10.29 -10.42
C ARG A 29 3.47 11.60 -9.78
N THR A 30 2.95 11.98 -8.63
CA THR A 30 3.48 13.17 -7.93
C THR A 30 4.92 12.92 -7.48
N PRO A 31 5.79 13.95 -7.42
CA PRO A 31 7.19 13.77 -7.01
C PRO A 31 7.35 13.03 -5.69
N HIS A 32 6.52 13.38 -4.70
CA HIS A 32 6.51 12.72 -3.38
C HIS A 32 6.11 11.24 -3.46
N ALA A 33 5.14 10.89 -4.30
CA ALA A 33 4.68 9.51 -4.46
C ALA A 33 5.72 8.64 -5.18
N LEU A 34 6.39 9.19 -6.18
CA LEU A 34 7.49 8.51 -6.88
C LEU A 34 8.67 8.29 -5.94
N GLU A 35 9.06 9.29 -5.16
CA GLU A 35 10.14 9.14 -4.18
C GLU A 35 9.78 8.14 -3.08
N SER A 36 8.53 8.13 -2.62
CA SER A 36 8.04 7.13 -1.66
C SER A 36 8.18 5.70 -2.22
N ALA A 37 7.75 5.49 -3.47
CA ALA A 37 7.87 4.19 -4.13
C ALA A 37 9.34 3.75 -4.22
N ARG A 38 10.24 4.66 -4.62
CA ARG A 38 11.68 4.41 -4.70
C ARG A 38 12.30 4.05 -3.35
N LEU A 39 11.94 4.77 -2.28
CA LEU A 39 12.44 4.49 -0.93
C LEU A 39 12.00 3.12 -0.42
N ILE A 40 10.74 2.75 -0.67
CA ILE A 40 10.19 1.45 -0.26
C ILE A 40 10.82 0.32 -1.06
N GLU A 41 10.95 0.47 -2.38
CA GLU A 41 11.65 -0.46 -3.27
C GLU A 41 13.08 -0.72 -2.78
N ALA A 42 13.85 0.35 -2.58
CA ALA A 42 15.22 0.24 -2.12
C ALA A 42 15.34 -0.39 -0.72
N ALA A 43 14.41 -0.09 0.19
CA ALA A 43 14.38 -0.71 1.52
C ALA A 43 14.08 -2.22 1.44
N TRP A 44 13.18 -2.62 0.55
CA TRP A 44 12.82 -4.02 0.35
C TRP A 44 13.95 -4.84 -0.29
N GLU A 45 14.60 -4.28 -1.30
CA GLU A 45 15.75 -4.92 -1.96
C GLU A 45 16.93 -5.08 -0.99
N ARG A 46 17.24 -4.06 -0.18
CA ARG A 46 18.26 -4.17 0.87
C ARG A 46 17.93 -5.24 1.91
N ALA A 47 16.65 -5.48 2.16
CA ALA A 47 16.20 -6.54 3.05
C ALA A 47 16.23 -7.93 2.37
N GLY A 48 16.67 -8.05 1.11
CA GLY A 48 16.77 -9.30 0.36
C GLY A 48 15.45 -9.77 -0.26
N GLY A 49 14.55 -8.85 -0.57
CA GLY A 49 13.30 -9.14 -1.25
C GLY A 49 13.29 -8.67 -2.70
N THR A 50 12.30 -9.11 -3.48
CA THR A 50 12.18 -8.79 -4.91
C THR A 50 10.98 -7.89 -5.19
N THR A 51 11.19 -6.82 -5.95
CA THR A 51 10.11 -6.01 -6.52
C THR A 51 9.82 -6.49 -7.94
N LEU A 52 8.63 -7.07 -8.16
CA LEU A 52 8.24 -7.61 -9.48
C LEU A 52 7.87 -6.50 -10.47
N ALA A 53 7.26 -5.43 -9.96
CA ALA A 53 6.91 -4.27 -10.77
C ALA A 53 6.64 -3.03 -9.92
N THR A 54 6.96 -1.87 -10.49
CA THR A 54 6.48 -0.57 -10.02
C THR A 54 5.57 0.04 -11.09
N ILE A 55 4.29 0.18 -10.79
CA ILE A 55 3.25 0.69 -11.71
C ILE A 55 2.83 2.08 -11.29
N THR A 56 2.95 3.05 -12.20
CA THR A 56 2.57 4.44 -11.93
C THR A 56 1.38 4.93 -12.76
N TRP A 57 0.56 5.79 -12.17
CA TRP A 57 -0.61 6.41 -12.80
C TRP A 57 -0.66 7.92 -12.57
N PRO A 58 -1.23 8.69 -13.51
CA PRO A 58 -1.49 10.11 -13.27
C PRO A 58 -2.66 10.26 -12.28
N GLU A 59 -2.69 11.35 -11.52
CA GLU A 59 -3.78 11.64 -10.56
C GLU A 59 -5.14 11.88 -11.25
N THR A 60 -5.09 12.37 -12.48
CA THR A 60 -6.25 12.65 -13.33
C THR A 60 -6.08 11.87 -14.63
N GLY A 61 -6.38 10.57 -14.59
CA GLY A 61 -6.32 9.69 -15.76
C GLY A 61 -7.70 9.35 -16.33
N ALA A 62 -7.79 9.15 -17.64
CA ALA A 62 -9.00 8.60 -18.28
C ALA A 62 -9.04 7.06 -18.29
N SER A 63 -7.92 6.38 -17.98
CA SER A 63 -7.74 4.94 -18.20
C SER A 63 -7.26 4.18 -16.95
N TRP A 64 -7.97 4.38 -15.85
CA TRP A 64 -7.72 3.71 -14.57
C TRP A 64 -7.73 2.18 -14.67
N LEU A 65 -8.67 1.61 -15.44
CA LEU A 65 -8.79 0.16 -15.59
C LEU A 65 -7.51 -0.48 -16.15
N ARG A 66 -6.88 0.15 -17.15
CA ARG A 66 -5.62 -0.36 -17.72
C ARG A 66 -4.51 -0.44 -16.65
N HIS A 67 -4.40 0.58 -15.80
CA HIS A 67 -3.43 0.59 -14.72
C HIS A 67 -3.76 -0.46 -13.66
N ALA A 68 -5.02 -0.56 -13.25
CA ALA A 68 -5.49 -1.55 -12.28
C ALA A 68 -5.25 -2.99 -12.75
N SER A 69 -5.63 -3.31 -14.00
CA SER A 69 -5.42 -4.64 -14.57
C SER A 69 -3.93 -4.99 -14.64
N ARG A 70 -3.07 -4.05 -15.09
CA ARG A 70 -1.62 -4.28 -15.12
C ARG A 70 -1.04 -4.51 -13.72
N PHE A 71 -1.52 -3.77 -12.72
CA PHE A 71 -1.04 -3.90 -11.34
C PHE A 71 -1.46 -5.23 -10.69
N ALA A 72 -2.71 -5.64 -10.89
CA ALA A 72 -3.21 -6.91 -10.35
C ALA A 72 -2.58 -8.13 -11.05
N ALA A 73 -2.29 -8.05 -12.35
CA ALA A 73 -1.69 -9.14 -13.14
C ALA A 73 -0.24 -9.47 -12.77
N VAL A 74 0.43 -8.65 -11.95
CA VAL A 74 1.79 -8.95 -11.46
C VAL A 74 1.79 -10.11 -10.46
N GLU A 75 0.66 -10.33 -9.76
CA GLU A 75 0.48 -11.38 -8.76
C GLU A 75 1.64 -11.53 -7.75
N PRO A 76 2.14 -10.43 -7.13
CA PRO A 76 3.14 -10.51 -6.07
C PRO A 76 2.55 -11.18 -4.83
N ASP A 77 3.38 -11.59 -3.87
CA ASP A 77 2.90 -12.01 -2.55
C ASP A 77 2.11 -10.89 -1.87
N VAL A 78 2.62 -9.65 -1.96
CA VAL A 78 2.05 -8.44 -1.36
C VAL A 78 2.05 -7.27 -2.35
N TRP A 79 0.94 -6.53 -2.42
CA TRP A 79 0.90 -5.23 -3.08
C TRP A 79 1.26 -4.12 -2.10
N VAL A 80 1.95 -3.08 -2.57
CA VAL A 80 2.24 -1.87 -1.79
C VAL A 80 1.68 -0.67 -2.53
N MET A 81 0.93 0.18 -1.84
CA MET A 81 0.28 1.34 -2.43
C MET A 81 0.81 2.63 -1.83
N ALA A 82 1.33 3.50 -2.70
CA ALA A 82 1.85 4.80 -2.36
C ALA A 82 1.16 5.89 -3.19
N GLY A 83 1.07 7.10 -2.65
CA GLY A 83 0.57 8.25 -3.40
C GLY A 83 -0.60 8.95 -2.73
N PRO A 84 -1.08 10.03 -3.37
CA PRO A 84 -2.10 10.90 -2.78
C PRO A 84 -3.49 10.27 -2.87
N ALA A 85 -4.40 10.81 -2.06
CA ALA A 85 -5.75 10.29 -1.86
C ALA A 85 -6.58 10.18 -3.15
N THR A 86 -6.42 11.13 -4.07
CA THR A 86 -7.22 11.22 -5.29
C THR A 86 -6.97 10.06 -6.24
N GLY A 87 -5.71 9.80 -6.58
CA GLY A 87 -5.33 8.69 -7.44
C GLY A 87 -5.55 7.34 -6.75
N TRP A 88 -5.31 7.26 -5.44
CA TRP A 88 -5.67 6.10 -4.63
C TRP A 88 -7.13 5.71 -4.81
N ALA A 89 -8.07 6.62 -4.57
CA ALA A 89 -9.49 6.27 -4.58
C ALA A 89 -9.98 5.76 -5.94
N GLN A 90 -9.48 6.35 -7.03
CA GLN A 90 -9.84 5.91 -8.39
C GLN A 90 -9.21 4.57 -8.74
N MET A 91 -7.94 4.38 -8.41
CA MET A 91 -7.23 3.13 -8.64
C MET A 91 -7.86 1.98 -7.85
N THR A 92 -8.11 2.16 -6.55
CA THR A 92 -8.66 1.13 -5.66
C THR A 92 -10.07 0.72 -6.06
N ARG A 93 -10.94 1.65 -6.47
CA ARG A 93 -12.27 1.29 -7.01
C ARG A 93 -12.17 0.40 -8.25
N ARG A 94 -11.20 0.65 -9.14
CA ARG A 94 -10.98 -0.22 -10.32
C ARG A 94 -10.38 -1.56 -9.95
N LEU A 95 -9.49 -1.60 -8.96
CA LEU A 95 -8.93 -2.85 -8.44
C LEU A 95 -10.04 -3.74 -7.85
N LEU A 96 -10.89 -3.18 -7.00
CA LEU A 96 -11.98 -3.89 -6.32
C LEU A 96 -12.97 -4.54 -7.28
N TRP A 97 -13.37 -3.82 -8.34
CA TRP A 97 -14.51 -4.25 -9.17
C TRP A 97 -14.11 -4.90 -10.49
N SER A 98 -12.82 -4.95 -10.81
CA SER A 98 -12.38 -5.36 -12.15
C SER A 98 -11.12 -6.22 -12.17
N THR A 99 -10.61 -6.63 -11.00
CA THR A 99 -9.37 -7.41 -10.90
C THR A 99 -9.41 -8.42 -9.75
N SER A 100 -8.38 -9.27 -9.66
CA SER A 100 -8.15 -10.21 -8.55
C SER A 100 -7.48 -9.58 -7.33
N TRP A 101 -7.29 -8.25 -7.31
CA TRP A 101 -6.64 -7.54 -6.21
C TRP A 101 -7.41 -7.72 -4.89
N ARG A 102 -6.67 -7.81 -3.79
CA ARG A 102 -7.19 -8.12 -2.45
C ARG A 102 -6.66 -7.12 -1.41
N PRO A 103 -7.53 -6.41 -0.67
CA PRO A 103 -7.11 -5.49 0.39
C PRO A 103 -6.25 -6.19 1.45
N GLU A 104 -6.59 -7.42 1.84
CA GLU A 104 -5.88 -8.20 2.85
C GLU A 104 -4.43 -8.54 2.46
N ARG A 105 -4.13 -8.54 1.15
CA ARG A 105 -2.78 -8.73 0.59
C ARG A 105 -2.08 -7.42 0.26
N THR A 106 -2.63 -6.28 0.68
CA THR A 106 -2.10 -4.97 0.36
C THR A 106 -1.58 -4.24 1.59
N LEU A 107 -0.46 -3.55 1.41
CA LEU A 107 0.11 -2.61 2.35
C LEU A 107 0.02 -1.18 1.81
N ALA A 108 -0.11 -0.20 2.69
CA ALA A 108 -0.25 1.20 2.31
C ALA A 108 0.65 2.15 3.11
N THR A 109 1.09 3.22 2.46
CA THR A 109 1.83 4.31 3.09
C THR A 109 0.93 5.19 3.96
N ALA A 110 1.52 6.03 4.80
CA ALA A 110 0.85 7.01 5.65
C ALA A 110 0.01 8.00 4.85
N ALA A 111 0.43 8.32 3.62
CA ALA A 111 -0.34 9.19 2.72
C ALA A 111 -1.69 8.57 2.31
N VAL A 112 -1.75 7.23 2.22
CA VAL A 112 -2.97 6.47 1.94
C VAL A 112 -3.73 6.18 3.24
N GLY A 113 -3.01 5.90 4.33
CA GLY A 113 -3.55 5.56 5.65
C GLY A 113 -4.19 6.70 6.44
N ASP A 114 -4.45 7.84 5.81
CA ASP A 114 -5.30 8.88 6.42
C ASP A 114 -6.77 8.42 6.39
N PRO A 115 -7.51 8.45 7.52
CA PRO A 115 -8.90 8.00 7.56
C PRO A 115 -9.82 8.66 6.52
N ARG A 116 -9.58 9.92 6.16
CA ARG A 116 -10.37 10.62 5.13
C ARG A 116 -10.06 10.08 3.75
N THR A 117 -8.81 9.72 3.48
CA THR A 117 -8.39 9.04 2.24
C THR A 117 -9.05 7.68 2.11
N LEU A 118 -9.04 6.87 3.17
CA LEU A 118 -9.67 5.55 3.16
C LEU A 118 -11.19 5.64 2.99
N ALA A 119 -11.83 6.63 3.63
CA ALA A 119 -13.26 6.88 3.50
C ALA A 119 -13.71 7.18 2.06
N LEU A 120 -12.82 7.68 1.18
CA LEU A 120 -13.16 7.85 -0.24
C LEU A 120 -13.52 6.53 -0.92
N VAL A 121 -12.92 5.40 -0.50
CA VAL A 121 -13.23 4.07 -1.02
C VAL A 121 -14.28 3.36 -0.17
N GLY A 122 -14.40 3.74 1.11
CA GLY A 122 -15.27 3.12 2.11
C GLY A 122 -14.55 1.97 2.81
N LEU A 123 -14.49 2.02 4.15
CA LEU A 123 -13.72 1.07 4.97
C LEU A 123 -14.19 -0.38 4.79
N ILE A 124 -15.48 -0.59 4.55
CA ILE A 124 -16.06 -1.91 4.25
C ILE A 124 -15.41 -2.63 3.06
N ASN A 125 -14.88 -1.86 2.10
CA ASN A 125 -14.21 -2.41 0.93
C ASN A 125 -12.71 -2.66 1.17
N LEU A 126 -12.20 -2.36 2.37
CA LEU A 126 -10.77 -2.33 2.68
C LEU A 126 -10.39 -3.26 3.84
N ASN A 127 -11.28 -4.14 4.28
CA ASN A 127 -10.99 -5.09 5.36
C ASN A 127 -9.72 -5.91 5.09
N GLY A 128 -8.83 -5.94 6.09
CA GLY A 128 -7.50 -6.56 6.00
C GLY A 128 -6.41 -5.66 5.43
N LEU A 129 -6.72 -4.46 4.93
CA LEU A 129 -5.71 -3.49 4.51
C LEU A 129 -4.88 -3.07 5.73
N VAL A 130 -3.56 -3.16 5.61
CA VAL A 130 -2.62 -2.77 6.67
C VAL A 130 -1.70 -1.68 6.12
N GLY A 131 -1.15 -0.84 6.99
CA GLY A 131 -0.12 0.09 6.56
C GLY A 131 0.74 0.61 7.68
N ALA A 132 1.58 1.55 7.32
CA ALA A 132 2.48 2.24 8.23
C ALA A 132 2.15 3.73 8.28
N THR A 133 2.47 4.34 9.41
CA THR A 133 2.53 5.79 9.60
C THR A 133 3.93 6.31 9.31
N ALA A 134 4.07 7.62 9.12
CA ALA A 134 5.37 8.29 8.94
C ALA A 134 6.34 8.10 10.14
N HIS A 135 5.83 7.67 11.30
CA HIS A 135 6.61 7.39 12.50
C HIS A 135 6.93 5.89 12.68
N GLY A 136 6.57 5.05 11.71
CA GLY A 136 6.84 3.61 11.75
C GLY A 136 5.89 2.79 12.64
N THR A 137 4.85 3.42 13.21
CA THR A 137 3.71 2.67 13.80
C THR A 137 2.82 2.13 12.69
N THR A 138 2.12 1.03 12.95
CA THR A 138 1.25 0.37 11.97
C THR A 138 -0.22 0.61 12.28
N TRP A 139 -1.05 0.50 11.25
CA TRP A 139 -2.50 0.58 11.33
C TRP A 139 -3.13 -0.52 10.48
N LEU A 140 -4.40 -0.81 10.71
CA LEU A 140 -5.13 -1.93 10.14
C LEU A 140 -6.60 -1.52 9.96
N VAL A 141 -7.21 -1.93 8.84
CA VAL A 141 -8.66 -1.86 8.65
C VAL A 141 -9.24 -3.23 8.96
N ASP A 142 -10.07 -3.31 9.99
CA ASP A 142 -10.73 -4.54 10.43
C ASP A 142 -12.16 -4.23 10.85
N ASP A 143 -13.09 -5.13 10.52
CA ASP A 143 -14.51 -4.97 10.79
C ASP A 143 -15.01 -3.55 10.48
N ASP A 144 -14.69 -3.08 9.27
CA ASP A 144 -15.02 -1.77 8.72
C ASP A 144 -14.46 -0.57 9.52
N THR A 145 -13.50 -0.82 10.41
CA THR A 145 -12.95 0.14 11.37
C THR A 145 -11.45 0.34 11.14
N PHE A 146 -11.00 1.60 11.21
CA PHE A 146 -9.58 1.93 11.20
C PHE A 146 -8.99 1.85 12.61
N GLN A 147 -7.96 1.02 12.80
CA GLN A 147 -7.41 0.72 14.11
C GLN A 147 -5.88 0.82 14.12
N TYR A 148 -5.32 1.26 15.26
CA TYR A 148 -3.92 1.08 15.57
C TYR A 148 -3.79 -0.18 16.42
N PRO A 149 -3.29 -1.31 15.88
CA PRO A 149 -3.09 -2.50 16.70
C PRO A 149 -2.21 -2.13 17.88
N ALA A 150 -2.69 -2.43 19.10
CA ALA A 150 -1.87 -2.31 20.28
C ALA A 150 -0.57 -3.08 20.02
N ARG A 151 0.59 -2.51 20.40
CA ARG A 151 1.83 -3.28 20.45
C ARG A 151 1.58 -4.44 21.40
N THR A 152 1.20 -5.61 20.89
CA THR A 152 1.22 -6.83 21.67
C THR A 152 2.65 -6.99 22.11
N GLN A 153 2.92 -6.68 23.39
CA GLN A 153 4.13 -7.15 24.04
C GLN A 153 4.08 -8.67 23.90
N GLU A 154 4.95 -9.22 23.07
CA GLU A 154 5.27 -10.64 23.10
C GLU A 154 5.74 -10.91 24.54
N ARG A 155 4.84 -11.47 25.37
CA ARG A 155 5.26 -12.10 26.62
C ARG A 155 6.12 -13.28 26.21
N SER A 156 7.36 -13.21 26.67
CA SER A 156 8.42 -14.21 26.59
C SER A 156 7.98 -15.59 27.06
#